data_AF-A0AA42XTV2-F1
#
_entry.id   AF-A0AA42XTV2-F1
#
_cell.length_a   1.000
_cell.length_b   1.000
_cell.length_c   1.000
_cell.angle_alpha   90.00
_cell.angle_beta   90.00
_cell.angle_gamma   90.00
#
_symmetry.space_group_name_H-M   'P 1'
#
loop_
_entity.id
_entity.type
_entity.pdbx_description
1 polymer ?
#
loop_
_entity_poly.entity_id
_entity_poly.type
_entity_poly.pdbx_seq_one_letter_code
_entity_poly.pdbx_strand_id
1 'polypeptide(L)'
;MAEPSGESPYQGPFRVLRRIDDWIFAFEMGILWTFLGLSCAMVFLDVVYRRLAAPDSKVAELTARILGIESPEAIERLTVAGPIASVVIGVGLLYFAFWTAEQHATAGGQASKSKPVIYTILSAAALGALGWTMIQPQVESRWFYTLLYALCAAPWLYRLIQRRDPHWPRKLFAFILVTAIFVVIARNYFPDGYSWSKELSLIMLLWVGFIGASVCAHEGKHIQMGALKRIVPPSLARWSEAIGFLSTAAFCFFIALLGYIYAKEALTLEGRFEQTNIPDWIATIAVPAAFAMTMLRYIAAAVSAVLGGSYGAAPEEEALVAATQTKATTQGAQK
;
A
#
# COMPACT_ATOMS: atom_id res chain seq x y z
N MET A 1 19.69 -12.50 -13.23
CA MET A 1 20.44 -12.49 -14.51
C MET A 1 19.50 -12.92 -15.60
N ALA A 2 19.06 -11.95 -16.39
CA ALA A 2 18.67 -12.03 -17.80
C ALA A 2 18.50 -10.56 -18.21
N GLU A 3 19.39 -10.02 -19.03
CA GLU A 3 19.19 -8.68 -19.60
C GLU A 3 17.93 -8.71 -20.48
N PRO A 4 16.97 -7.80 -20.29
CA PRO A 4 15.87 -7.71 -21.23
C PRO A 4 16.43 -7.12 -22.52
N SER A 5 16.54 -7.96 -23.54
CA SER A 5 16.86 -7.60 -24.92
C SER A 5 16.13 -6.31 -25.31
N GLY A 6 16.87 -5.35 -25.87
CA GLY A 6 16.38 -4.02 -26.28
C GLY A 6 15.30 -3.99 -27.36
N GLU A 7 14.69 -5.13 -27.71
CA GLU A 7 13.48 -5.20 -28.50
C GLU A 7 12.27 -5.18 -27.57
N SER A 8 11.49 -4.10 -27.66
CA SER A 8 10.16 -3.97 -27.09
C SER A 8 9.37 -5.28 -27.31
N PRO A 9 8.93 -6.02 -26.25
CA PRO A 9 8.14 -7.25 -26.39
C PRO A 9 6.71 -7.00 -26.90
N TYR A 10 6.49 -5.88 -27.62
CA TYR A 10 5.21 -5.27 -27.93
C TYR A 10 5.08 -5.12 -29.45
N GLN A 11 4.76 -6.21 -30.16
CA GLN A 11 4.29 -6.18 -31.54
C GLN A 11 2.79 -6.54 -31.59
N GLY A 12 1.97 -5.70 -32.24
CA GLY A 12 0.54 -5.92 -32.43
C GLY A 12 -0.31 -4.64 -32.45
N PRO A 13 -1.60 -4.72 -32.85
CA PRO A 13 -2.49 -3.56 -32.98
C PRO A 13 -2.79 -2.84 -31.65
N PHE A 14 -2.58 -3.50 -30.51
CA PHE A 14 -2.83 -2.95 -29.16
C PHE A 14 -1.65 -2.18 -28.55
N ARG A 15 -0.60 -1.89 -29.33
CA ARG A 15 0.62 -1.22 -28.83
C ARG A 15 0.35 0.13 -28.15
N VAL A 16 -0.56 0.92 -28.72
CA VAL A 16 -0.91 2.25 -28.19
C VAL A 16 -1.66 2.11 -26.86
N LEU A 17 -2.65 1.21 -26.80
CA LEU A 17 -3.44 0.96 -25.61
C LEU A 17 -2.56 0.48 -24.44
N ARG A 18 -1.65 -0.46 -24.70
CA ARG A 18 -0.71 -0.96 -23.69
C ARG A 18 0.27 0.11 -23.20
N ARG A 19 0.71 1.01 -24.08
CA ARG A 19 1.58 2.15 -23.69
C ARG A 19 0.84 3.12 -22.77
N ILE A 20 -0.44 3.40 -23.05
CA ILE A 20 -1.28 4.24 -22.18
C ILE A 20 -1.46 3.54 -20.82
N ASP A 21 -1.72 2.25 -20.84
CA ASP A 21 -1.90 1.45 -19.63
C ASP A 21 -0.63 1.37 -18.76
N ASP A 22 0.55 1.25 -19.36
CA ASP A 22 1.83 1.31 -18.64
C ASP A 22 2.09 2.68 -17.99
N TRP A 23 1.61 3.76 -18.62
CA TRP A 23 1.66 5.10 -18.03
C TRP A 23 0.72 5.24 -16.85
N ILE A 24 -0.51 4.74 -16.98
CA ILE A 24 -1.48 4.70 -15.88
C ILE A 24 -0.90 3.88 -14.73
N PHE A 25 -0.34 2.70 -15.00
CA PHE A 25 0.30 1.86 -14.00
C PHE A 25 1.43 2.59 -13.27
N ALA A 26 2.30 3.32 -13.99
CA ALA A 26 3.35 4.11 -13.36
C ALA A 26 2.79 5.20 -12.44
N PHE A 27 1.68 5.82 -12.82
CA PHE A 27 0.98 6.82 -12.01
C PHE A 27 0.30 6.20 -10.77
N GLU A 28 -0.43 5.10 -10.94
CA GLU A 28 -1.05 4.32 -9.85
C GLU A 28 0.01 3.88 -8.83
N MET A 29 1.14 3.36 -9.29
CA MET A 29 2.26 2.99 -8.43
C MET A 29 2.83 4.20 -7.68
N GLY A 30 2.94 5.37 -8.32
CA GLY A 30 3.35 6.61 -7.66
C GLY A 30 2.42 7.02 -6.51
N ILE A 31 1.11 6.87 -6.71
CA ILE A 31 0.10 7.08 -5.67
C ILE A 31 0.26 6.05 -4.56
N LEU A 32 0.34 4.75 -4.89
CA LEU A 32 0.46 3.69 -3.90
C LEU A 32 1.68 3.87 -3.00
N TRP A 33 2.86 4.15 -3.57
CA TRP A 33 4.07 4.37 -2.78
C TRP A 33 3.94 5.58 -1.84
N THR A 34 3.37 6.68 -2.35
CA THR A 34 3.18 7.92 -1.59
C THR A 34 2.18 7.70 -0.45
N PHE A 35 1.00 7.16 -0.76
CA PHE A 35 -0.11 7.03 0.20
C PHE A 35 0.15 5.92 1.21
N LEU A 36 0.73 4.78 0.79
CA LEU A 36 1.08 3.70 1.71
C LEU A 36 2.21 4.12 2.64
N GLY A 37 3.27 4.74 2.11
CA GLY A 37 4.37 5.23 2.92
C GLY A 37 3.91 6.26 3.95
N LEU A 38 3.14 7.26 3.50
CA LEU A 38 2.67 8.31 4.40
C LEU A 38 1.65 7.79 5.41
N SER A 39 0.65 7.00 5.00
CA SER A 39 -0.35 6.45 5.92
C SER A 39 0.29 5.57 7.01
N CYS A 40 1.28 4.75 6.66
CA CYS A 40 2.02 3.95 7.64
C CYS A 40 2.72 4.84 8.67
N ALA A 41 3.42 5.88 8.20
CA ALA A 41 4.13 6.80 9.06
C ALA A 41 3.17 7.63 9.94
N MET A 42 2.05 8.11 9.38
CA MET A 42 1.02 8.86 10.11
C MET A 42 0.33 8.00 11.18
N VAL A 43 -0.07 6.76 10.86
CA VAL A 43 -0.66 5.84 11.86
C VAL A 43 0.32 5.53 12.97
N PHE A 44 1.58 5.26 12.63
CA PHE A 44 2.62 5.02 13.61
C PHE A 44 2.78 6.23 14.55
N LEU A 45 2.83 7.44 14.00
CA LEU A 45 2.99 8.67 14.79
C LEU A 45 1.75 9.04 15.59
N ASP A 46 0.53 8.80 15.10
CA ASP A 46 -0.70 8.96 15.91
C ASP A 46 -0.65 8.02 17.12
N VAL A 47 -0.19 6.77 16.94
CA VAL A 47 0.03 5.84 18.04
C VAL A 47 1.09 6.38 19.00
N VAL A 48 2.24 6.84 18.52
CA VAL A 48 3.30 7.42 19.37
C VAL A 48 2.82 8.66 20.12
N TYR A 49 2.18 9.61 19.43
CA TYR A 49 1.67 10.84 20.01
C TYR A 49 0.64 10.55 21.10
N ARG A 50 -0.35 9.68 20.84
CA ARG A 50 -1.32 9.28 21.87
C ARG A 50 -0.66 8.60 23.06
N ARG A 51 0.47 7.92 22.86
CA ARG A 51 1.22 7.26 23.95
C ARG A 51 2.10 8.21 24.73
N LEU A 52 2.65 9.25 24.10
CA LEU A 52 3.50 10.26 24.75
C LEU A 52 2.69 11.39 25.39
N ALA A 53 1.53 11.75 24.82
CA ALA A 53 0.74 12.91 25.22
C ALA A 53 -0.46 12.58 26.12
N ALA A 54 -0.91 11.33 26.21
CA ALA A 54 -2.02 10.96 27.10
C ALA A 54 -1.52 10.68 28.53
N PRO A 55 -2.01 11.42 29.55
CA PRO A 55 -1.74 11.11 30.96
C PRO A 55 -2.35 9.78 31.41
N ASP A 56 -3.36 9.27 30.68
CA ASP A 56 -4.09 8.04 31.03
C ASP A 56 -3.69 6.87 30.13
N SER A 57 -2.80 6.03 30.66
CA SER A 57 -2.40 4.79 29.99
C SER A 57 -3.56 3.79 29.99
N LYS A 58 -4.24 3.63 28.84
CA LYS A 58 -5.19 2.51 28.62
C LYS A 58 -4.55 1.13 28.84
N VAL A 59 -3.21 1.05 28.76
CA VAL A 59 -2.45 -0.18 29.05
C VAL A 59 -2.34 -0.41 30.56
N ALA A 60 -2.18 0.65 31.36
CA ALA A 60 -2.24 0.58 32.82
C ALA A 60 -3.63 0.10 33.28
N GLU A 61 -4.70 0.63 32.68
CA GLU A 61 -6.08 0.21 32.95
C GLU A 61 -6.33 -1.25 32.55
N LEU A 62 -5.88 -1.67 31.35
CA LEU A 62 -5.99 -3.07 30.92
C LEU A 62 -5.17 -4.02 31.81
N THR A 63 -3.98 -3.61 32.22
CA THR A 63 -3.08 -4.38 33.09
C THR A 63 -3.63 -4.49 34.51
N ALA A 64 -4.18 -3.40 35.05
CA ALA A 64 -4.89 -3.39 36.33
C ALA A 64 -6.12 -4.32 36.31
N ARG A 65 -6.87 -4.31 35.20
CA ARG A 65 -8.04 -5.18 35.00
C ARG A 65 -7.67 -6.67 34.85
N ILE A 66 -6.57 -6.98 34.16
CA ILE A 66 -6.05 -8.35 34.01
C ILE A 66 -5.48 -8.87 35.33
N LEU A 67 -4.82 -8.01 36.11
CA LEU A 67 -4.22 -8.39 37.40
C LEU A 67 -5.20 -8.29 38.59
N GLY A 68 -6.44 -7.85 38.37
CA GLY A 68 -7.46 -7.72 39.41
C GLY A 68 -7.13 -6.66 40.47
N ILE A 69 -6.37 -5.63 40.10
CA ILE A 69 -5.87 -4.62 41.02
C ILE A 69 -6.83 -3.42 41.03
N GLU A 70 -7.62 -3.28 42.10
CA GLU A 70 -8.58 -2.18 42.29
C GLU A 70 -8.03 -1.03 43.15
N SER A 71 -6.80 -1.15 43.69
CA SER A 71 -6.24 -0.13 44.59
C SER A 71 -5.80 1.13 43.82
N PRO A 72 -6.26 2.35 44.20
CA PRO A 72 -5.92 3.61 43.54
C PRO A 72 -4.42 3.88 43.43
N GLU A 73 -3.63 3.51 44.45
CA GLU A 73 -2.16 3.70 44.48
C GLU A 73 -1.43 2.83 43.43
N ALA A 74 -1.96 1.65 43.12
CA ALA A 74 -1.35 0.78 42.11
C ALA A 74 -1.64 1.29 40.70
N ILE A 75 -2.83 1.85 40.46
CA ILE A 75 -3.19 2.50 39.20
C ILE A 75 -2.26 3.71 38.95
N GLU A 76 -1.97 4.50 39.99
CA GLU A 76 -1.02 5.62 39.91
C GLU A 76 0.43 5.17 39.62
N ARG A 77 0.89 4.08 40.25
CA ARG A 77 2.20 3.49 39.89
C ARG A 77 2.22 2.92 38.47
N LEU A 78 1.12 2.34 38.00
CA LEU A 78 0.96 1.80 36.65
C LEU A 78 0.88 2.91 35.59
N THR A 79 0.30 4.08 35.89
CA THR A 79 0.30 5.23 34.96
C THR A 79 1.69 5.84 34.82
N VAL A 80 2.49 5.89 35.89
CA VAL A 80 3.91 6.31 35.83
C VAL A 80 4.79 5.28 35.11
N ALA A 81 4.58 3.97 35.36
CA ALA A 81 5.36 2.89 34.73
C ALA A 81 4.94 2.58 33.29
N GLY A 82 3.72 2.92 32.89
CA GLY A 82 3.13 2.61 31.59
C GLY A 82 3.91 3.13 30.38
N PRO A 83 4.26 4.43 30.33
CA PRO A 83 5.09 4.98 29.26
C PRO A 83 6.47 4.32 29.17
N ILE A 84 7.11 4.06 30.31
CA ILE A 84 8.44 3.42 30.38
C ILE A 84 8.37 1.99 29.84
N ALA A 85 7.39 1.19 30.28
CA ALA A 85 7.17 -0.17 29.78
C ALA A 85 6.91 -0.19 28.27
N SER A 86 6.14 0.79 27.77
CA SER A 86 5.85 0.92 26.33
C SER A 86 7.12 1.18 25.50
N VAL A 87 8.01 2.05 25.99
CA VAL A 87 9.29 2.34 25.33
C VAL A 87 10.19 1.10 25.33
N VAL A 88 10.29 0.40 26.46
CA VAL A 88 11.09 -0.84 26.57
C VAL A 88 10.59 -1.92 25.61
N ILE A 89 9.28 -2.15 25.57
CA ILE A 89 8.67 -3.11 24.63
C ILE A 89 8.91 -2.67 23.18
N GLY A 90 8.75 -1.38 22.87
CA GLY A 90 9.00 -0.83 21.54
C GLY A 90 10.44 -1.03 21.05
N VAL A 91 11.42 -0.74 21.90
CA VAL A 91 12.84 -0.98 21.62
C VAL A 91 13.13 -2.48 21.44
N GLY A 92 12.52 -3.34 22.25
CA GLY A 92 12.62 -4.78 22.12
C GLY A 92 12.07 -5.31 20.79
N LEU A 93 10.93 -4.81 20.34
CA LEU A 93 10.34 -5.16 19.04
C LEU A 93 11.19 -4.66 17.87
N LEU A 94 11.75 -3.45 17.94
CA LEU A 94 12.68 -2.94 16.92
C LEU A 94 13.93 -3.83 16.82
N TYR A 95 14.50 -4.24 17.95
CA TYR A 95 15.61 -5.17 17.98
C TYR A 95 15.26 -6.50 17.33
N PHE A 96 14.13 -7.08 17.72
CA PHE A 96 13.65 -8.34 17.14
C PHE A 96 13.44 -8.23 15.62
N ALA A 97 12.88 -7.12 15.14
CA ALA A 97 12.66 -6.88 13.72
C ALA A 97 13.98 -6.82 12.92
N PHE A 98 14.95 -6.02 13.37
CA PHE A 98 16.24 -5.92 12.69
C PHE A 98 17.07 -7.20 12.79
N TRP A 99 16.98 -7.91 13.91
CA TRP A 99 17.62 -9.21 14.08
C TRP A 99 17.04 -10.24 13.10
N THR A 100 15.72 -10.30 12.97
CA THR A 100 15.03 -11.17 12.01
C THR A 100 15.38 -10.81 10.57
N ALA A 101 15.44 -9.51 10.25
CA ALA A 101 15.82 -9.03 8.92
C ALA A 101 17.27 -9.40 8.55
N GLU A 102 18.23 -9.27 9.47
CA GLU A 102 19.62 -9.67 9.24
C GLU A 102 19.73 -11.18 9.04
N GLN A 103 18.97 -11.99 9.79
CA GLN A 103 18.96 -13.44 9.61
C GLN A 103 18.47 -13.86 8.23
N HIS A 104 17.40 -13.26 7.72
CA HIS A 104 16.91 -13.55 6.37
C HIS A 104 17.83 -13.00 5.28
N ALA A 105 18.47 -11.85 5.49
CA ALA A 105 19.42 -11.27 4.55
C ALA A 105 20.72 -12.08 4.42
N THR A 106 21.10 -12.82 5.46
CA THR A 106 22.33 -13.62 5.54
C THR A 106 22.09 -15.11 5.37
N ALA A 107 20.99 -15.53 4.72
CA ALA A 107 20.71 -16.93 4.39
C ALA A 107 21.85 -17.54 3.52
N GLY A 108 22.87 -18.09 4.19
CA GLY A 108 24.11 -18.61 3.60
C GLY A 108 25.44 -18.06 4.16
N GLY A 109 25.44 -17.05 5.05
CA GLY A 109 26.64 -16.44 5.64
C GLY A 109 26.56 -16.21 7.16
N GLN A 110 27.65 -15.77 7.79
CA GLN A 110 27.64 -15.42 9.22
C GLN A 110 26.87 -14.11 9.47
N ALA A 111 25.74 -14.21 10.17
CA ALA A 111 24.96 -13.06 10.61
C ALA A 111 25.77 -12.18 11.57
N SER A 112 25.85 -10.88 11.30
CA SER A 112 26.54 -9.94 12.20
C SER A 112 25.68 -9.65 13.42
N LYS A 113 26.21 -9.86 14.64
CA LYS A 113 25.51 -9.57 15.90
C LYS A 113 25.42 -8.07 16.21
N SER A 114 26.30 -7.24 15.65
CA SER A 114 26.38 -5.80 15.99
C SER A 114 25.43 -4.95 15.16
N LYS A 115 25.18 -5.30 13.89
CA LYS A 115 24.31 -4.50 13.01
C LYS A 115 22.87 -4.35 13.55
N PRO A 116 22.19 -5.39 14.04
CA PRO A 116 20.83 -5.26 14.56
C PRO A 116 20.74 -4.29 15.74
N VAL A 117 21.74 -4.33 16.64
CA VAL A 117 21.81 -3.43 17.80
C VAL A 117 21.98 -1.98 17.35
N ILE A 118 22.92 -1.72 16.43
CA ILE A 118 23.16 -0.37 15.90
C ILE A 118 21.90 0.18 15.23
N TYR A 119 21.25 -0.59 14.35
CA TYR A 119 20.02 -0.16 13.69
C TYR A 119 18.87 0.08 14.67
N THR A 120 18.78 -0.71 15.74
CA THR A 120 17.78 -0.51 16.79
C THR A 120 17.98 0.81 17.51
N ILE A 121 19.20 1.09 17.98
CA ILE A 121 19.51 2.33 18.70
C ILE A 121 19.26 3.54 17.80
N LEU A 122 19.72 3.47 16.55
CA LEU A 122 19.60 4.57 15.59
C LEU A 122 18.13 4.83 15.22
N SER A 123 17.34 3.76 15.03
CA SER A 123 15.90 3.88 14.77
C SER A 123 15.12 4.38 15.99
N ALA A 124 15.44 3.89 17.19
CA ALA A 124 14.81 4.35 18.43
C ALA A 124 15.10 5.83 18.69
N ALA A 125 16.34 6.27 18.46
CA ALA A 125 16.73 7.68 18.56
C ALA A 125 16.00 8.54 17.52
N ALA A 126 15.90 8.09 16.27
CA ALA A 126 15.18 8.79 15.21
C ALA A 126 13.68 8.94 15.53
N LEU A 127 13.03 7.86 16.00
CA LEU A 127 11.62 7.88 16.39
C LEU A 127 11.38 8.76 17.63
N GLY A 128 12.28 8.74 18.60
CA GLY A 128 12.25 9.62 19.77
C GLY A 128 12.39 11.10 19.37
N ALA A 129 13.30 11.42 18.44
CA ALA A 129 13.45 12.78 17.92
C ALA A 129 12.18 13.24 17.17
N LEU A 130 11.57 12.38 16.35
CA LEU A 130 10.31 12.68 15.67
C LEU A 130 9.18 12.92 16.69
N GLY A 131 9.03 12.05 17.69
CA GLY A 131 8.04 12.22 18.75
C GLY A 131 8.25 13.50 19.55
N TRP A 132 9.51 13.85 19.84
CA TRP A 132 9.85 15.10 20.51
C TRP A 132 9.43 16.33 19.70
N THR A 133 9.68 16.32 18.39
CA THR A 133 9.26 17.43 17.51
C THR A 133 7.75 17.61 17.45
N MET A 134 6.96 16.55 17.64
CA MET A 134 5.49 16.63 17.68
C MET A 134 4.97 17.32 18.94
N ILE A 135 5.70 17.28 20.05
CA ILE A 135 5.30 17.90 21.32
C ILE A 135 5.62 19.40 21.34
N GLN A 136 6.53 19.85 20.47
CA GLN A 136 6.95 21.25 20.43
C GLN A 136 5.81 22.14 19.90
N PRO A 137 5.32 23.13 20.67
CA PRO A 137 4.22 24.01 20.25
C PRO A 137 4.55 24.89 19.03
N GLN A 138 5.83 25.06 18.72
CA GLN A 138 6.33 25.93 17.66
C GLN A 138 6.39 25.24 16.28
N VAL A 139 6.21 23.92 16.23
CA VAL A 139 6.28 23.15 14.98
C VAL A 139 4.87 22.94 14.45
N GLU A 140 4.52 23.68 13.39
CA GLU A 140 3.26 23.44 12.68
C GLU A 140 3.24 22.03 12.08
N SER A 141 2.09 21.38 12.17
CA SER A 141 1.86 20.01 11.69
C SER A 141 2.21 19.84 10.21
N ARG A 142 1.96 20.87 9.40
CA ARG A 142 2.22 20.92 7.95
C ARG A 142 3.68 20.64 7.60
N TRP A 143 4.61 21.29 8.31
CA TRP A 143 6.05 21.14 8.09
C TRP A 143 6.56 19.79 8.59
N PHE A 144 5.99 19.31 9.69
CA PHE A 144 6.32 17.99 10.22
C PHE A 144 5.94 16.86 9.25
N TYR A 145 4.71 16.87 8.70
CA TYR A 145 4.27 15.83 7.75
C TYR A 145 4.96 15.91 6.38
N THR A 146 5.36 17.09 5.93
CA THR A 146 6.16 17.23 4.70
C THR A 146 7.59 16.73 4.89
N LEU A 147 8.21 16.97 6.05
CA LEU A 147 9.49 16.37 6.42
C LEU A 147 9.39 14.84 6.49
N LEU A 148 8.35 14.33 7.16
CA LEU A 148 8.09 12.90 7.26
C LEU A 148 7.94 12.25 5.89
N TYR A 149 7.15 12.87 5.01
CA TYR A 149 7.01 12.44 3.62
C TYR A 149 8.37 12.36 2.92
N ALA A 150 9.20 13.40 3.04
CA ALA A 150 10.53 13.44 2.43
C ALA A 150 11.43 12.30 2.94
N LEU A 151 11.39 11.99 4.24
CA LEU A 151 12.13 10.88 4.83
C LEU A 151 11.66 9.51 4.32
N CYS A 152 10.35 9.31 4.12
CA CYS A 152 9.81 8.07 3.56
C CYS A 152 10.09 7.95 2.05
N ALA A 153 10.03 9.07 1.32
CA ALA A 153 10.25 9.17 -0.11
C ALA A 153 11.73 8.93 -0.52
N ALA A 154 12.68 9.45 0.26
CA ALA A 154 14.08 9.50 -0.14
C ALA A 154 14.73 8.12 -0.39
N PRO A 155 14.53 7.08 0.46
CA PRO A 155 15.08 5.75 0.19
C PRO A 155 14.52 5.12 -1.08
N TRP A 156 13.25 5.34 -1.37
CA TRP A 156 12.61 4.84 -2.59
C TRP A 156 13.17 5.53 -3.82
N LEU A 157 13.26 6.87 -3.79
CA LEU A 157 13.82 7.68 -4.88
C LEU A 157 15.28 7.30 -5.16
N TYR A 158 16.07 7.13 -4.11
CA TYR A 158 17.45 6.66 -4.20
C TYR A 158 17.54 5.29 -4.88
N ARG A 159 16.71 4.33 -4.47
CA ARG A 159 16.66 3.00 -5.10
C ARG A 159 16.21 3.06 -6.57
N LEU A 160 15.27 3.94 -6.90
CA LEU A 160 14.79 4.13 -8.28
C LEU A 160 15.92 4.63 -9.19
N ILE A 161 16.69 5.61 -8.72
CA ILE A 161 17.82 6.18 -9.46
C ILE A 161 18.95 5.15 -9.63
N GLN A 162 19.23 4.36 -8.59
CA GLN A 162 20.30 3.35 -8.64
C GLN A 162 20.00 2.19 -9.59
N ARG A 163 18.75 1.70 -9.63
CA ARG A 163 18.40 0.53 -10.45
C ARG A 163 18.42 0.82 -11.95
N ARG A 164 18.30 2.08 -12.37
CA ARG A 164 18.26 2.54 -13.78
C ARG A 164 17.47 1.61 -14.70
N ASP A 165 16.26 1.25 -14.28
CA ASP A 165 15.34 0.47 -15.11
C ASP A 165 15.13 1.16 -16.48
N PRO A 166 14.87 0.42 -17.58
CA PRO A 166 14.58 1.01 -18.89
C PRO A 166 13.43 2.03 -18.89
N HIS A 167 12.51 1.90 -17.94
CA HIS A 167 11.34 2.76 -17.76
C HIS A 167 11.43 3.69 -16.53
N TRP A 168 12.63 3.86 -15.94
CA TRP A 168 12.82 4.72 -14.78
C TRP A 168 12.37 6.19 -14.96
N PRO A 169 12.50 6.86 -16.14
CA PRO A 169 12.08 8.26 -16.23
C PRO A 169 10.56 8.42 -16.09
N ARG A 170 9.77 7.43 -16.50
CA ARG A 170 8.30 7.45 -16.37
C ARG A 170 7.90 7.34 -14.90
N LYS A 171 8.52 6.39 -14.17
CA LYS A 171 8.32 6.21 -12.72
C LYS A 171 8.73 7.46 -11.94
N LEU A 172 9.86 8.08 -12.33
CA LEU A 172 10.34 9.31 -11.71
C LEU A 172 9.37 10.47 -11.92
N PHE A 173 8.91 10.68 -13.15
CA PHE A 173 7.96 11.74 -13.47
C PHE A 173 6.65 11.59 -12.69
N ALA A 174 6.09 10.37 -12.67
CA ALA A 174 4.88 10.07 -11.90
C ALA A 174 5.07 10.37 -10.41
N PHE A 175 6.21 9.96 -9.84
CA PHE A 175 6.54 10.22 -8.44
C PHE A 175 6.66 11.72 -8.13
N ILE A 176 7.37 12.48 -8.96
CA ILE A 176 7.52 13.93 -8.79
C ILE A 176 6.16 14.63 -8.87
N LEU A 177 5.31 14.23 -9.82
CA LEU A 177 3.98 14.79 -9.98
C LEU A 177 3.11 14.55 -8.73
N VAL A 178 3.06 13.30 -8.25
CA VAL A 178 2.29 12.94 -7.05
C VAL A 178 2.85 13.64 -5.81
N THR A 179 4.19 13.72 -5.68
CA THR A 179 4.87 14.46 -4.62
C THR A 179 4.47 15.94 -4.62
N ALA A 180 4.51 16.59 -5.78
CA ALA A 180 4.20 18.00 -5.91
C ALA A 180 2.74 18.28 -5.53
N ILE A 181 1.80 17.45 -5.99
CA ILE A 181 0.39 17.54 -5.62
C ILE A 181 0.23 17.37 -4.11
N PHE A 182 0.87 16.35 -3.52
CA PHE A 182 0.81 16.11 -2.08
C PHE A 182 1.36 17.31 -1.27
N VAL A 183 2.50 17.88 -1.65
CA VAL A 183 3.10 19.03 -0.95
C VAL A 183 2.20 20.26 -1.03
N VAL A 184 1.59 20.52 -2.21
CA VAL A 184 0.64 21.63 -2.38
C VAL A 184 -0.59 21.43 -1.50
N ILE A 185 -1.14 20.21 -1.44
CA ILE A 185 -2.30 19.91 -0.59
C ILE A 185 -1.93 20.06 0.89
N ALA A 186 -0.82 19.46 1.31
CA ALA A 186 -0.35 19.49 2.70
C ALA A 186 -0.11 20.92 3.19
N ARG A 187 0.43 21.80 2.34
CA ARG A 187 0.72 23.18 2.70
C ARG A 187 -0.54 24.05 2.83
N ASN A 188 -1.54 23.83 1.98
CA ASN A 188 -2.69 24.73 1.88
C ASN A 188 -3.89 24.26 2.73
N TYR A 189 -4.07 22.95 2.91
CA TYR A 189 -5.32 22.40 3.45
C TYR A 189 -5.19 21.68 4.80
N PHE A 190 -3.98 21.32 5.25
CA PHE A 190 -3.87 20.57 6.52
C PHE A 190 -4.11 21.50 7.71
N PRO A 191 -4.96 21.13 8.68
CA PRO A 191 -5.20 21.95 9.86
C PRO A 191 -4.06 21.85 10.87
N ASP A 192 -4.00 22.81 11.79
CA ASP A 192 -3.04 22.79 12.89
C ASP A 192 -3.37 21.65 13.89
N GLY A 193 -2.33 21.11 14.54
CA GLY A 193 -2.45 19.96 15.45
C GLY A 193 -2.24 18.60 14.76
N TYR A 194 -2.45 17.51 15.51
CA TYR A 194 -2.09 16.14 15.08
C TYR A 194 -3.27 15.15 15.03
N SER A 195 -4.46 15.54 15.49
CA SER A 195 -5.66 14.67 15.58
C SER A 195 -6.14 14.17 14.21
N TRP A 196 -6.13 15.05 13.21
CA TRP A 196 -6.61 14.80 11.84
C TRP A 196 -5.80 13.74 11.08
N SER A 197 -4.58 13.44 11.54
CA SER A 197 -3.67 12.51 10.87
C SER A 197 -4.23 11.09 10.76
N LYS A 198 -4.99 10.66 11.77
CA LYS A 198 -5.68 9.36 11.78
C LYS A 198 -6.72 9.27 10.65
N GLU A 199 -7.53 10.30 10.52
CA GLU A 199 -8.59 10.37 9.50
C GLU A 199 -7.98 10.36 8.09
N LEU A 200 -6.96 11.20 7.85
CA LEU A 200 -6.27 11.23 6.56
C LEU A 200 -5.60 9.88 6.22
N SER A 201 -5.02 9.22 7.22
CA SER A 201 -4.39 7.90 7.02
C SER A 201 -5.39 6.85 6.54
N LEU A 202 -6.63 6.88 7.04
CA LEU A 202 -7.69 5.97 6.61
C LEU A 202 -8.14 6.28 5.17
N ILE A 203 -8.25 7.56 4.81
CA ILE A 203 -8.55 7.98 3.44
C ILE A 203 -7.46 7.48 2.49
N MET A 204 -6.19 7.67 2.85
CA MET A 204 -5.07 7.17 2.05
C MET A 204 -5.07 5.64 1.93
N LEU A 205 -5.35 4.92 3.02
CA LEU A 205 -5.42 3.47 3.01
C LEU A 205 -6.56 2.95 2.11
N LEU A 206 -7.70 3.65 2.10
CA LEU A 206 -8.81 3.39 1.20
C LEU A 206 -8.38 3.50 -0.26
N TRP A 207 -7.71 4.59 -0.63
CA TRP A 207 -7.15 4.80 -1.97
C TRP A 207 -6.13 3.72 -2.33
N VAL A 208 -5.25 3.34 -1.39
CA VAL A 208 -4.27 2.26 -1.57
C VAL A 208 -4.95 0.92 -1.85
N GLY A 209 -6.00 0.58 -1.10
CA GLY A 209 -6.72 -0.67 -1.30
C GLY A 209 -7.34 -0.79 -2.69
N PHE A 210 -8.02 0.27 -3.15
CA PHE A 210 -8.71 0.24 -4.44
C PHE A 210 -7.76 0.38 -5.63
N ILE A 211 -6.80 1.31 -5.59
CA ILE A 211 -5.77 1.41 -6.65
C ILE A 211 -4.91 0.15 -6.69
N GLY A 212 -4.64 -0.46 -5.53
CA GLY A 212 -3.93 -1.74 -5.45
C GLY A 212 -4.63 -2.85 -6.24
N ALA A 213 -5.98 -2.91 -6.20
CA ALA A 213 -6.74 -3.85 -7.02
C ALA A 213 -6.55 -3.61 -8.53
N SER A 214 -6.50 -2.34 -8.95
CA SER A 214 -6.25 -1.94 -10.34
C SER A 214 -4.84 -2.33 -10.80
N VAL A 215 -3.83 -2.16 -9.94
CA VAL A 215 -2.44 -2.58 -10.17
C VAL A 215 -2.33 -4.10 -10.30
N CYS A 216 -3.01 -4.86 -9.42
CA CYS A 216 -3.07 -6.32 -9.53
C CYS A 216 -3.71 -6.79 -10.85
N ALA A 217 -4.70 -6.05 -11.37
CA ALA A 217 -5.31 -6.33 -12.65
C ALA A 217 -4.35 -6.08 -13.83
N HIS A 218 -3.54 -5.02 -13.78
CA HIS A 218 -2.48 -4.75 -14.77
C HIS A 218 -1.42 -5.87 -14.78
N GLU A 219 -1.01 -6.33 -13.61
CA GLU A 219 -0.03 -7.42 -13.48
C GLU A 219 -0.61 -8.81 -13.83
N GLY A 220 -1.90 -8.90 -14.15
CA GLY A 220 -2.54 -10.18 -14.49
C GLY A 220 -2.68 -11.14 -13.32
N LYS A 221 -2.51 -10.66 -12.08
CA LYS A 221 -2.57 -11.43 -10.82
C LYS A 221 -3.99 -11.73 -10.35
N HIS A 222 -4.99 -11.30 -11.09
CA HIS A 222 -6.35 -11.71 -10.83
C HIS A 222 -6.46 -13.23 -11.02
N ILE A 223 -7.15 -13.91 -10.12
CA ILE A 223 -7.41 -15.34 -10.21
C ILE A 223 -8.14 -15.57 -11.53
N GLN A 224 -7.39 -15.95 -12.57
CA GLN A 224 -7.97 -16.32 -13.84
C GLN A 224 -8.75 -17.63 -13.61
N MET A 225 -9.86 -17.80 -14.32
CA MET A 225 -10.49 -19.12 -14.46
C MET A 225 -9.62 -20.08 -15.29
N GLY A 226 -8.34 -20.26 -14.91
CA GLY A 226 -7.44 -21.24 -15.52
C GLY A 226 -7.96 -22.67 -15.39
N ALA A 227 -8.85 -22.92 -14.42
CA ALA A 227 -9.56 -24.19 -14.29
C ALA A 227 -10.46 -24.49 -15.51
N LEU A 228 -11.11 -23.47 -16.10
CA LEU A 228 -11.99 -23.65 -17.24
C LEU A 228 -11.22 -23.97 -18.53
N LYS A 229 -9.99 -23.42 -18.67
CA LYS A 229 -9.09 -23.71 -19.81
C LYS A 229 -8.70 -25.19 -19.92
N ARG A 230 -8.75 -25.95 -18.82
CA ARG A 230 -8.40 -27.39 -18.81
C ARG A 230 -9.53 -28.30 -19.28
N ILE A 231 -10.77 -27.80 -19.27
CA ILE A 231 -11.97 -28.58 -19.57
C ILE A 231 -12.49 -28.27 -20.99
N VAL A 232 -12.20 -27.06 -21.50
CA VAL A 232 -12.74 -26.55 -22.76
C VAL A 232 -11.82 -26.90 -23.96
N PRO A 233 -12.37 -27.28 -25.13
CA PRO A 233 -11.59 -27.54 -26.33
C PRO A 233 -10.72 -26.34 -26.75
N PRO A 234 -9.55 -26.56 -27.40
CA PRO A 234 -8.63 -25.48 -27.79
C PRO A 234 -9.26 -24.39 -28.67
N SER A 235 -10.29 -24.74 -29.46
CA SER A 235 -11.04 -23.81 -30.30
C SER A 235 -11.93 -22.84 -29.50
N LEU A 236 -12.41 -23.25 -28.33
CA LEU A 236 -13.30 -22.49 -27.46
C LEU A 236 -12.57 -21.81 -26.29
N ALA A 237 -11.31 -22.17 -26.04
CA ALA A 237 -10.50 -21.62 -24.96
C ALA A 237 -10.46 -20.07 -24.97
N ARG A 238 -10.27 -19.47 -26.15
CA ARG A 238 -10.25 -18.00 -26.32
C ARG A 238 -11.56 -17.32 -25.93
N TRP A 239 -12.70 -17.97 -26.21
CA TRP A 239 -14.03 -17.45 -25.88
C TRP A 239 -14.32 -17.60 -24.39
N SER A 240 -13.92 -18.73 -23.79
CA SER A 240 -14.06 -18.93 -22.35
C SER A 240 -13.27 -17.89 -21.54
N GLU A 241 -12.08 -17.52 -22.03
CA GLU A 241 -11.25 -16.47 -21.43
C GLU A 241 -11.86 -15.07 -21.61
N ALA A 242 -12.34 -14.77 -22.81
CA ALA A 242 -13.05 -13.50 -23.07
C ALA A 242 -14.31 -13.34 -22.20
N ILE A 243 -15.08 -14.40 -22.00
CA ILE A 243 -16.28 -14.39 -21.12
C ILE A 243 -15.88 -14.17 -19.66
N GLY A 244 -14.80 -14.80 -19.20
CA GLY A 244 -14.25 -14.57 -17.86
C GLY A 244 -13.86 -13.12 -17.63
N PHE A 245 -13.09 -12.53 -18.56
CA PHE A 245 -12.74 -11.12 -18.49
C PHE A 245 -13.97 -10.19 -18.57
N LEU A 246 -14.96 -10.51 -19.39
CA LEU A 246 -16.18 -9.72 -19.50
C LEU A 246 -17.03 -9.79 -18.22
N SER A 247 -17.06 -10.94 -17.56
CA SER A 247 -17.75 -11.12 -16.28
C SER A 247 -17.08 -10.29 -15.18
N THR A 248 -15.74 -10.31 -15.12
CA THR A 248 -14.99 -9.43 -14.20
C THR A 248 -15.22 -7.95 -14.55
N ALA A 249 -15.20 -7.58 -15.84
CA ALA A 249 -15.49 -6.21 -16.27
C ALA A 249 -16.90 -5.76 -15.85
N ALA A 250 -17.91 -6.62 -15.98
CA ALA A 250 -19.28 -6.33 -15.55
C ALA A 250 -19.38 -6.14 -14.03
N PHE A 251 -18.67 -6.96 -13.25
CA PHE A 251 -18.57 -6.77 -11.81
C PHE A 251 -17.88 -5.44 -11.46
N CYS A 252 -16.75 -5.13 -12.09
CA CYS A 252 -16.07 -3.85 -11.90
C CYS A 252 -16.96 -2.66 -12.29
N PHE A 253 -17.73 -2.77 -13.37
CA PHE A 253 -18.72 -1.76 -13.77
C PHE A 253 -19.78 -1.55 -12.69
N PHE A 254 -20.33 -2.65 -12.15
CA PHE A 254 -21.34 -2.58 -11.08
C PHE A 254 -20.80 -1.85 -9.84
N ILE A 255 -19.59 -2.19 -9.39
CA ILE A 255 -18.95 -1.51 -8.25
C ILE A 255 -18.63 -0.05 -8.57
N ALA A 256 -18.14 0.24 -9.78
CA ALA A 256 -17.87 1.61 -10.19
C ALA A 256 -19.15 2.47 -10.22
N LEU A 257 -20.26 1.91 -10.70
CA LEU A 257 -21.56 2.58 -10.71
C LEU A 257 -22.03 2.87 -9.28
N LEU A 258 -21.94 1.89 -8.38
CA LEU A 258 -22.34 2.06 -6.98
C LEU A 258 -21.47 3.10 -6.26
N GLY A 259 -20.16 3.07 -6.48
CA GLY A 259 -19.21 4.06 -5.98
C GLY A 259 -19.49 5.47 -6.52
N TYR A 260 -19.89 5.59 -7.79
CA TYR A 260 -20.27 6.87 -8.38
C TYR A 260 -21.56 7.43 -7.77
N ILE A 261 -22.58 6.58 -7.56
CA ILE A 261 -23.84 6.98 -6.90
C ILE A 261 -23.54 7.52 -5.50
N TYR A 262 -22.73 6.78 -4.73
CA TYR A 262 -22.34 7.20 -3.39
C TYR A 262 -21.54 8.51 -3.38
N ALA A 263 -20.54 8.65 -4.26
CA ALA A 263 -19.74 9.87 -4.37
C ALA A 263 -20.61 11.07 -4.76
N LYS A 264 -21.57 10.89 -5.66
CA LYS A 264 -22.54 11.93 -6.05
C LYS A 264 -23.43 12.33 -4.88
N GLU A 265 -23.91 11.37 -4.09
CA GLU A 265 -24.70 11.65 -2.89
C GLU A 265 -23.90 12.44 -1.85
N ALA A 266 -22.65 12.05 -1.62
CA ALA A 266 -21.72 12.78 -0.75
C ALA A 266 -21.47 14.22 -1.22
N LEU A 267 -21.38 14.45 -2.53
CA LEU A 267 -21.33 15.79 -3.14
C LEU A 267 -22.59 16.61 -2.87
N THR A 268 -23.77 16.00 -3.01
CA THR A 268 -25.06 16.71 -2.82
C THR A 268 -25.36 17.04 -1.37
N LEU A 269 -24.93 16.19 -0.43
CA LEU A 269 -25.14 16.39 1.00
C LEU A 269 -24.07 17.29 1.63
N GLU A 270 -23.08 17.74 0.84
CA GLU A 270 -21.88 18.43 1.31
C GLU A 270 -21.21 17.70 2.49
N GLY A 271 -21.17 16.36 2.42
CA GLY A 271 -20.55 15.54 3.45
C GLY A 271 -19.09 15.91 3.62
N ARG A 272 -18.67 16.14 4.86
CA ARG A 272 -17.28 16.47 5.20
C ARG A 272 -16.83 15.73 6.44
N PHE A 273 -15.59 15.31 6.39
CA PHE A 273 -14.85 14.77 7.52
C PHE A 273 -14.69 15.81 8.64
N GLU A 274 -15.00 15.42 9.89
CA GLU A 274 -15.08 16.34 11.03
C GLU A 274 -13.74 16.99 11.39
N GLN A 275 -12.63 16.25 11.26
CA GLN A 275 -11.33 16.73 11.72
C GLN A 275 -10.53 17.44 10.64
N THR A 276 -10.64 16.96 9.40
CA THR A 276 -9.90 17.49 8.25
C THR A 276 -10.69 18.50 7.43
N ASN A 277 -12.03 18.56 7.58
CA ASN A 277 -12.92 19.35 6.72
C ASN A 277 -12.78 19.01 5.23
N ILE A 278 -12.25 17.82 4.92
CA ILE A 278 -12.11 17.29 3.57
C ILE A 278 -13.50 16.84 3.11
N PRO A 279 -13.94 17.23 1.90
CA PRO A 279 -15.17 16.70 1.32
C PRO A 279 -15.12 15.18 1.16
N ASP A 280 -16.17 14.49 1.60
CA ASP A 280 -16.24 13.02 1.62
C ASP A 280 -16.11 12.40 0.22
N TRP A 281 -16.54 13.14 -0.82
CA TRP A 281 -16.42 12.72 -2.21
C TRP A 281 -14.97 12.50 -2.63
N ILE A 282 -14.00 13.21 -2.03
CA ILE A 282 -12.57 13.06 -2.33
C ILE A 282 -12.07 11.70 -1.87
N ALA A 283 -12.53 11.19 -0.73
CA ALA A 283 -12.19 9.84 -0.31
C ALA A 283 -12.88 8.80 -1.21
N THR A 284 -14.16 9.02 -1.49
CA THR A 284 -15.01 7.98 -2.10
C THR A 284 -14.84 7.86 -3.61
N ILE A 285 -14.38 8.90 -4.31
CA ILE A 285 -14.08 8.86 -5.76
C ILE A 285 -12.99 7.85 -6.12
N ALA A 286 -12.16 7.44 -5.15
CA ALA A 286 -11.20 6.36 -5.33
C ALA A 286 -11.85 5.06 -5.83
N VAL A 287 -13.06 4.75 -5.35
CA VAL A 287 -13.81 3.54 -5.72
C VAL A 287 -14.19 3.56 -7.20
N PRO A 288 -15.01 4.50 -7.70
CA PRO A 288 -15.39 4.53 -9.10
C PRO A 288 -14.17 4.71 -10.01
N ALA A 289 -13.16 5.50 -9.61
CA ALA A 289 -11.95 5.69 -10.41
C ALA A 289 -11.18 4.35 -10.59
N ALA A 290 -10.83 3.67 -9.50
CA ALA A 290 -10.05 2.44 -9.58
C ALA A 290 -10.80 1.31 -10.29
N PHE A 291 -12.10 1.13 -10.00
CA PHE A 291 -12.91 0.09 -10.63
C PHE A 291 -13.24 0.41 -12.10
N ALA A 292 -13.39 1.67 -12.48
CA ALA A 292 -13.53 2.06 -13.89
C ALA A 292 -12.24 1.76 -14.67
N MET A 293 -11.07 2.08 -14.11
CA MET A 293 -9.78 1.75 -14.74
C MET A 293 -9.60 0.23 -14.88
N THR A 294 -9.91 -0.51 -13.83
CA THR A 294 -9.87 -1.98 -13.81
C THR A 294 -10.83 -2.58 -14.85
N MET A 295 -12.05 -2.04 -14.95
CA MET A 295 -13.04 -2.44 -15.96
C MET A 295 -12.49 -2.24 -17.38
N LEU A 296 -11.91 -1.08 -17.67
CA LEU A 296 -11.35 -0.80 -19.00
C LEU A 296 -10.21 -1.76 -19.37
N ARG A 297 -9.36 -2.12 -18.40
CA ARG A 297 -8.31 -3.14 -18.58
C ARG A 297 -8.88 -4.51 -18.92
N TYR A 298 -9.94 -4.94 -18.23
CA TYR A 298 -10.57 -6.24 -18.51
C TYR A 298 -11.35 -6.25 -19.83
N ILE A 299 -11.98 -5.14 -20.22
CA ILE A 299 -12.58 -5.02 -21.57
C ILE A 299 -11.49 -5.17 -22.63
N ALA A 300 -10.36 -4.47 -22.45
CA ALA A 300 -9.23 -4.58 -23.36
C ALA A 300 -8.63 -6.00 -23.38
N ALA A 301 -8.55 -6.70 -22.25
CA ALA A 301 -8.14 -8.10 -22.16
C ALA A 301 -9.12 -9.05 -22.87
N ALA A 302 -10.43 -8.84 -22.70
CA ALA A 302 -11.47 -9.61 -23.40
C ALA A 302 -11.37 -9.45 -24.92
N VAL A 303 -11.22 -8.21 -25.41
CA VAL A 303 -11.04 -7.92 -26.84
C VAL A 303 -9.74 -8.53 -27.36
N SER A 304 -8.65 -8.47 -26.58
CA SER A 304 -7.39 -9.09 -26.94
C SER A 304 -7.49 -10.62 -27.05
N ALA A 305 -8.18 -11.27 -26.10
CA ALA A 305 -8.40 -12.71 -26.11
C ALA A 305 -9.17 -13.17 -27.36
N VAL A 306 -10.21 -12.43 -27.78
CA VAL A 306 -10.97 -12.73 -29.01
C VAL A 306 -10.09 -12.57 -30.26
N LEU A 307 -9.28 -11.51 -30.32
CA LEU A 307 -8.39 -11.21 -31.45
C LEU A 307 -7.09 -12.03 -31.46
N GLY A 308 -6.89 -12.93 -30.49
CA GLY A 308 -5.69 -13.77 -30.40
C GLY A 308 -4.43 -13.03 -29.92
N GLY A 309 -4.60 -11.89 -29.25
CA GLY A 309 -3.52 -11.17 -28.58
C GLY A 309 -3.24 -11.70 -27.17
N SER A 310 -2.15 -11.22 -26.56
CA SER A 310 -1.66 -11.63 -25.24
C SER A 310 -1.88 -10.59 -24.13
N TYR A 311 -2.72 -9.58 -24.35
CA TYR A 311 -2.95 -8.53 -23.36
C TYR A 311 -3.84 -9.04 -22.22
N GLY A 312 -3.37 -8.92 -20.96
CA GLY A 312 -4.06 -9.43 -19.76
C GLY A 312 -3.75 -10.90 -19.40
N ALA A 313 -2.85 -11.56 -20.13
CA ALA A 313 -2.37 -12.90 -19.76
C ALA A 313 -1.47 -12.84 -18.52
N ALA A 314 -1.61 -13.83 -17.62
CA ALA A 314 -0.75 -13.95 -16.44
C ALA A 314 0.73 -14.14 -16.86
N PRO A 315 1.70 -13.65 -16.05
CA PRO A 315 3.12 -13.88 -16.31
C PRO A 315 3.41 -15.38 -16.49
N GLU A 316 4.12 -15.76 -17.55
CA GLU A 316 4.44 -17.18 -17.87
C GLU A 316 5.09 -17.91 -16.69
N GLU A 317 5.85 -17.18 -15.86
CA GLU A 317 6.54 -17.68 -14.69
C GLU A 317 5.58 -18.13 -13.57
N GLU A 318 4.50 -17.38 -13.30
CA GLU A 318 3.48 -17.77 -12.32
C GLU A 318 2.62 -18.93 -12.84
N ALA A 319 2.34 -18.98 -14.14
CA ALA A 319 1.67 -20.11 -14.77
C ALA A 319 2.51 -21.40 -14.67
N LEU A 320 3.84 -21.30 -14.83
CA LEU A 320 4.78 -22.41 -14.65
C LEU A 320 4.87 -22.86 -13.19
N VAL A 321 4.93 -21.92 -12.23
CA VAL A 321 4.94 -22.21 -10.80
C VAL A 321 3.63 -22.86 -10.35
N ALA A 322 2.48 -22.32 -10.75
CA ALA A 322 1.17 -22.88 -10.46
C ALA A 322 0.99 -24.27 -11.10
N ALA A 323 1.49 -24.49 -12.33
CA ALA A 323 1.48 -25.79 -12.98
C ALA A 323 2.38 -26.81 -12.26
N THR A 324 3.54 -26.37 -11.75
CA THR A 324 4.48 -27.20 -10.99
C THR A 324 3.91 -27.57 -9.62
N GLN A 325 3.30 -26.62 -8.92
CA GLN A 325 2.60 -26.86 -7.64
C GLN A 325 1.42 -27.80 -7.82
N THR A 326 0.62 -27.65 -8.89
CA THR A 326 -0.50 -28.56 -9.15
C THR A 326 -0.01 -30.00 -9.38
N LYS A 327 1.08 -30.19 -10.15
CA LYS A 327 1.68 -31.52 -10.37
C LYS A 327 2.19 -32.15 -9.07
N ALA A 328 2.80 -31.36 -8.18
CA ALA A 328 3.27 -31.85 -6.88
C ALA A 328 2.11 -32.32 -5.98
N THR A 329 1.00 -31.57 -5.93
CA THR A 329 -0.18 -31.94 -5.13
C THR A 329 -0.88 -33.19 -5.67
N THR A 330 -0.94 -33.37 -7.00
CA THR A 330 -1.54 -34.58 -7.60
C THR A 330 -0.67 -35.82 -7.42
N GLN A 331 0.67 -35.69 -7.42
CA GLN A 331 1.58 -36.80 -7.16
C GLN A 331 1.69 -37.18 -5.68
N GLY A 332 1.51 -36.23 -4.76
CA GLY A 332 1.46 -36.48 -3.32
C GLY A 332 0.18 -37.19 -2.85
N ALA A 333 -0.93 -37.04 -3.57
CA ALA A 333 -2.20 -37.70 -3.27
C ALA A 333 -2.33 -39.13 -3.83
N GLN A 334 -1.34 -39.59 -4.61
CA GLN A 334 -1.26 -40.96 -5.16
C GLN A 334 -0.24 -41.86 -4.41
N LYS A 335 0.31 -41.40 -3.29
CA LYS A 335 1.12 -42.19 -2.35
C LYS A 335 0.38 -42.35 -1.05
#